data_AF-A0AAJ0HJV6-F1
#
_entry.id   AF-A0AAJ0HJV6-F1
#
_cell.length_a   1.000
_cell.length_b   1.000
_cell.length_c   1.000
_cell.angle_alpha   90.00
_cell.angle_beta   90.00
_cell.angle_gamma   90.00
#
_symmetry.space_group_name_H-M   'P 1'
#
loop_
_entity.id
_entity.type
_entity.pdbx_description
1 polymer ?
#
loop_
_entity_poly.entity_id
_entity_poly.type
_entity_poly.pdbx_seq_one_letter_code
_entity_poly.pdbx_strand_id
1 'polypeptide(L)'
;MASDHANLQCQSELATDYYGLGVRLGVYFAWLGSYIANTILPSECGSAADTSTIFLLTLLIAMAGDARTGELTQIDGLILMHLCGGTVFGVVTLWGYRTRLYRNHGPRAVRMFGGFGTHIRLIVSLGVSIFGLWFWLYGVTGSLRAMGPDDGTDPPNSADCGVLYTFFFAKVRADSGVRFYYVIVCLSCILWFGTMLLVSSLAALASFDRIKSLVEYSKWTSLNRVKYATGFTHKELKFMFNFLRVANLIWLIFAAVTVEVTLNFNHVTGVLGGRHDGRLQLPGQLLPFLVGLFSFVKILYQLFKAKWGGAGEAAAGRVEPTEVVEAMVISPTESTFPADEESEPKMLSSRADSYFVARSLPVRYLVGWLPWLGMVVHPATKKSRLSILVSRGTGLSAVEPGSPEELDALPTKRENRMG
;
A
#
# COMPACT_ATOMS: atom_id res chain seq x y z
N MET A 1 -37.11 -1.23 35.05
CA MET A 1 -36.28 -0.12 34.53
C MET A 1 -35.96 -0.37 33.05
N ALA A 2 -37.00 -0.40 32.22
CA ALA A 2 -36.91 -0.47 30.76
C ALA A 2 -37.60 0.77 30.16
N SER A 3 -37.39 1.91 30.83
CA SER A 3 -38.01 3.20 30.56
C SER A 3 -36.96 4.12 29.95
N ASP A 4 -37.24 4.60 28.74
CA ASP A 4 -36.60 5.75 28.09
C ASP A 4 -35.11 5.64 27.71
N HIS A 5 -34.71 4.55 27.04
CA HIS A 5 -33.70 4.68 25.96
C HIS A 5 -34.33 5.40 24.75
N ALA A 6 -35.00 6.52 25.00
CA ALA A 6 -35.57 7.37 23.98
C ALA A 6 -34.40 7.92 23.16
N ASN A 7 -34.21 7.37 21.96
CA ASN A 7 -33.40 7.89 20.86
C ASN A 7 -32.16 8.68 21.29
N LEU A 8 -31.24 8.07 22.05
CA LEU A 8 -29.93 8.66 22.28
C LEU A 8 -29.25 8.80 20.91
N GLN A 9 -29.10 10.03 20.44
CA GLN A 9 -28.35 10.35 19.23
C GLN A 9 -27.09 11.06 19.71
N CYS A 10 -25.94 10.43 19.55
CA CYS A 10 -24.64 11.03 19.83
C CYS A 10 -23.97 11.28 18.48
N GLN A 11 -24.10 12.47 17.92
CA GLN A 11 -23.53 12.78 16.61
C GLN A 11 -22.98 14.20 16.59
N SER A 12 -21.93 14.41 15.77
CA SER A 12 -21.48 15.75 15.41
C SER A 12 -22.25 16.27 14.19
N GLU A 13 -22.29 17.58 14.03
CA GLU A 13 -22.94 18.24 12.88
C GLU A 13 -22.32 17.80 11.54
N LEU A 14 -21.01 17.57 11.52
CA LEU A 14 -20.25 17.22 10.32
C LEU A 14 -20.08 15.70 10.11
N ALA A 15 -20.64 14.86 11.00
CA ALA A 15 -20.52 13.40 10.95
C ALA A 15 -20.94 12.83 9.58
N THR A 16 -22.00 13.39 9.00
CA THR A 16 -22.52 12.96 7.70
C THR A 16 -21.56 13.22 6.54
N ASP A 17 -20.74 14.27 6.63
CA ASP A 17 -19.77 14.61 5.57
C ASP A 17 -18.48 13.81 5.70
N TYR A 18 -18.06 13.50 6.93
CA TYR A 18 -16.86 12.70 7.18
C TYR A 18 -17.03 11.22 6.90
N TYR A 19 -18.13 10.63 7.39
CA TYR A 19 -18.35 9.18 7.35
C TYR A 19 -19.84 8.84 7.26
N GLY A 20 -20.63 9.71 6.60
CA GLY A 20 -21.98 9.38 6.18
C GLY A 20 -22.04 8.09 5.36
N LEU A 21 -23.24 7.55 5.21
CA LEU A 21 -23.45 6.27 4.52
C LEU A 21 -22.78 6.24 3.14
N GLY A 22 -22.89 7.31 2.36
CA GLY A 22 -22.28 7.39 1.03
C GLY A 22 -20.75 7.32 1.05
N VAL A 23 -20.11 8.00 2.02
CA VAL A 23 -18.65 7.96 2.19
C VAL A 23 -18.20 6.57 2.56
N ARG A 24 -18.83 5.95 3.56
CA ARG A 24 -18.46 4.60 4.03
C ARG A 24 -18.64 3.56 2.93
N LEU A 25 -19.80 3.53 2.26
CA LEU A 25 -20.05 2.61 1.14
C LEU A 25 -19.06 2.85 -0.02
N GLY A 26 -18.75 4.10 -0.35
CA GLY A 26 -17.75 4.45 -1.35
C GLY A 26 -16.37 3.88 -1.02
N VAL A 27 -15.93 4.05 0.23
CA VAL A 27 -14.67 3.48 0.74
C VAL A 27 -14.71 1.94 0.72
N TYR A 28 -15.81 1.30 1.14
CA TYR A 28 -15.95 -0.16 1.12
C TYR A 28 -15.92 -0.74 -0.30
N PHE A 29 -16.58 -0.10 -1.26
CA PHE A 29 -16.50 -0.49 -2.67
C PHE A 29 -15.10 -0.31 -3.22
N ALA A 30 -14.39 0.76 -2.86
CA ALA A 30 -13.00 0.94 -3.25
C ALA A 30 -12.07 -0.12 -2.64
N TRP A 31 -12.29 -0.52 -1.39
CA TRP A 31 -11.56 -1.61 -0.75
C TRP A 31 -11.80 -2.94 -1.45
N LEU A 32 -13.06 -3.29 -1.72
CA LEU A 32 -13.41 -4.54 -2.38
C LEU A 32 -12.92 -4.57 -3.83
N GLY A 33 -13.05 -3.46 -4.56
CA GLY A 33 -12.50 -3.29 -5.90
C GLY A 33 -10.98 -3.49 -5.92
N SER A 34 -10.28 -2.84 -5.00
CA SER A 34 -8.82 -2.99 -4.84
C SER A 34 -8.42 -4.43 -4.50
N TYR A 35 -9.18 -5.10 -3.63
CA TYR A 35 -8.97 -6.51 -3.32
C TYR A 35 -9.12 -7.40 -4.56
N ILE A 36 -10.17 -7.20 -5.36
CA ILE A 36 -10.41 -7.96 -6.60
C ILE A 36 -9.33 -7.65 -7.63
N ALA A 37 -8.93 -6.39 -7.82
CA ALA A 37 -7.86 -6.03 -8.74
C ALA A 37 -6.53 -6.68 -8.34
N ASN A 38 -6.15 -6.57 -7.06
CA ASN A 38 -4.96 -7.22 -6.50
C ASN A 38 -4.99 -8.75 -6.66
N THR A 39 -6.17 -9.37 -6.63
CA THR A 39 -6.29 -10.83 -6.66
C THR A 39 -6.48 -11.41 -8.06
N ILE A 40 -7.34 -10.80 -8.89
CA ILE A 40 -7.86 -11.37 -10.14
C ILE A 40 -7.64 -10.48 -11.36
N LEU A 41 -7.49 -9.16 -11.23
CA LEU A 41 -7.20 -8.28 -12.36
C LEU A 41 -5.99 -7.31 -12.17
N PRO A 42 -4.74 -7.71 -12.54
CA PRO A 42 -3.53 -6.90 -12.27
C PRO A 42 -3.50 -5.59 -13.05
N SER A 43 -4.16 -5.54 -14.21
CA SER A 43 -4.23 -4.35 -15.07
C SER A 43 -4.93 -3.17 -14.39
N GLU A 44 -5.92 -3.44 -13.52
CA GLU A 44 -6.67 -2.39 -12.81
C GLU A 44 -6.11 -2.07 -11.42
N CYS A 45 -5.02 -2.75 -11.03
CA CYS A 45 -4.42 -2.66 -9.71
C CYS A 45 -3.89 -1.24 -9.40
N GLY A 46 -3.29 -0.58 -10.39
CA GLY A 46 -2.86 0.82 -10.29
C GLY A 46 -4.03 1.77 -10.07
N SER A 47 -5.06 1.70 -10.92
CA SER A 47 -6.24 2.57 -10.84
C SER A 47 -7.01 2.41 -9.53
N ALA A 48 -7.14 1.19 -9.02
CA ALA A 48 -7.79 0.93 -7.73
C ALA A 48 -6.97 1.48 -6.54
N ALA A 49 -5.64 1.35 -6.61
CA ALA A 49 -4.75 1.92 -5.61
C ALA A 49 -4.78 3.46 -5.62
N ASP A 50 -4.83 4.09 -6.78
CA ASP A 50 -4.89 5.55 -6.91
C ASP A 50 -6.20 6.09 -6.33
N THR A 51 -7.34 5.46 -6.64
CA THR A 51 -8.66 5.80 -6.06
C THR A 51 -8.61 5.73 -4.53
N SER A 52 -8.05 4.66 -3.97
CA SER A 52 -7.92 4.50 -2.53
C SER A 52 -6.95 5.51 -1.89
N THR A 53 -5.91 5.91 -2.63
CA THR A 53 -4.95 6.93 -2.18
C THR A 53 -5.60 8.32 -2.14
N ILE A 54 -6.44 8.64 -3.13
CA ILE A 54 -7.21 9.88 -3.16
C ILE A 54 -8.15 9.94 -1.96
N PHE A 55 -8.92 8.88 -1.69
CA PHE A 55 -9.76 8.83 -0.49
C PHE A 55 -8.96 9.02 0.78
N LEU A 56 -7.84 8.31 0.93
CA LEU A 56 -6.99 8.42 2.11
C LEU A 56 -6.43 9.84 2.30
N LEU A 57 -6.01 10.49 1.22
CA LEU A 57 -5.52 11.87 1.23
C LEU A 57 -6.63 12.85 1.61
N THR A 58 -7.83 12.71 1.03
CA THR A 58 -8.98 13.55 1.37
C THR A 58 -9.35 13.43 2.85
N LEU A 59 -9.40 12.20 3.39
CA LEU A 59 -9.66 11.99 4.82
C LEU A 59 -8.57 12.61 5.70
N LEU A 60 -7.29 12.49 5.31
CA LEU A 60 -6.19 13.11 6.05
C LEU A 60 -6.30 14.65 6.06
N ILE A 61 -6.65 15.26 4.93
CA ILE A 61 -6.79 16.71 4.83
C ILE A 61 -7.96 17.19 5.70
N ALA A 62 -9.13 16.52 5.63
CA ALA A 62 -10.28 16.84 6.47
C ALA A 62 -9.93 16.73 7.95
N MET A 63 -9.42 15.57 8.38
CA MET A 63 -8.99 15.35 9.77
C MET A 63 -8.01 16.43 10.27
N ALA A 64 -6.99 16.78 9.49
CA ALA A 64 -5.99 17.76 9.89
C ALA A 64 -6.53 19.20 9.89
N GLY A 65 -7.37 19.55 8.91
CA GLY A 65 -8.02 20.85 8.82
C GLY A 65 -8.98 21.08 9.99
N ASP A 66 -9.86 20.12 10.23
CA ASP A 66 -10.94 20.25 11.20
C ASP A 66 -10.45 20.05 12.64
N ALA A 67 -9.38 19.27 12.84
CA ALA A 67 -8.69 19.23 14.13
C ALA A 67 -8.03 20.58 14.47
N ARG A 68 -7.57 21.33 13.46
CA ARG A 68 -6.92 22.63 13.67
C ARG A 68 -7.94 23.73 13.98
N THR A 69 -9.12 23.68 13.37
CA THR A 69 -10.21 24.65 13.63
C THR A 69 -10.99 24.33 14.89
N GLY A 70 -10.89 23.09 15.41
CA GLY A 70 -11.64 22.64 16.59
C GLY A 70 -13.01 22.06 16.25
N GLU A 71 -13.31 21.88 14.97
CA GLU A 71 -14.57 21.31 14.47
C GLU A 71 -14.58 19.77 14.51
N LEU A 72 -13.40 19.13 14.57
CA LEU A 72 -13.31 17.68 14.66
C LEU A 72 -13.62 17.20 16.09
N THR A 73 -14.66 16.38 16.26
CA THR A 73 -14.95 15.75 17.55
C THR A 73 -14.14 14.47 17.76
N GLN A 74 -14.09 13.98 19.00
CA GLN A 74 -13.37 12.74 19.33
C GLN A 74 -13.92 11.50 18.59
N ILE A 75 -15.24 11.38 18.42
CA ILE A 75 -15.84 10.27 17.68
C ILE A 75 -15.50 10.33 16.20
N ASP A 76 -15.48 11.54 15.62
CA ASP A 76 -15.16 11.73 14.21
C ASP A 76 -13.74 11.30 13.94
N GLY A 77 -12.80 11.76 14.76
CA GLY A 77 -11.41 11.32 14.70
C GLY A 77 -11.28 9.79 14.83
N LEU A 78 -12.03 9.16 15.75
CA LEU A 78 -11.97 7.70 15.92
C LEU A 78 -12.45 6.95 14.67
N ILE A 79 -13.60 7.30 14.12
CA ILE A 79 -14.17 6.64 12.94
C ILE A 79 -13.29 6.86 11.71
N LEU A 80 -12.82 8.09 11.50
CA LEU A 80 -11.93 8.43 10.40
C LEU A 80 -10.60 7.68 10.51
N MET A 81 -10.04 7.53 11.72
CA MET A 81 -8.85 6.71 11.94
C MET A 81 -9.07 5.23 11.61
N HIS A 82 -10.25 4.67 11.87
CA HIS A 82 -10.57 3.29 11.49
C HIS A 82 -10.70 3.12 9.97
N LEU A 83 -11.30 4.08 9.27
CA LEU A 83 -11.36 4.11 7.81
C LEU A 83 -9.96 4.25 7.19
N CYS A 84 -9.12 5.13 7.74
CA CYS A 84 -7.73 5.26 7.35
C CYS A 84 -6.96 3.95 7.59
N GLY A 85 -7.13 3.32 8.76
CA GLY A 85 -6.51 2.04 9.10
C GLY A 85 -6.91 0.91 8.16
N GLY A 86 -8.20 0.79 7.83
CA GLY A 86 -8.70 -0.17 6.84
C GLY A 86 -8.02 0.01 5.48
N THR A 87 -7.87 1.26 5.02
CA THR A 87 -7.21 1.57 3.74
C THR A 87 -5.70 1.30 3.78
N VAL A 88 -5.01 1.75 4.83
CA VAL A 88 -3.55 1.61 4.99
C VAL A 88 -3.15 0.14 5.08
N PHE A 89 -3.81 -0.64 5.94
CA PHE A 89 -3.48 -2.04 6.18
C PHE A 89 -4.10 -3.00 5.15
N GLY A 90 -5.24 -2.63 4.56
CA GLY A 90 -5.92 -3.47 3.58
C GLY A 90 -5.47 -3.22 2.14
N VAL A 91 -5.55 -1.97 1.67
CA VAL A 91 -5.32 -1.65 0.25
C VAL A 91 -3.89 -1.22 -0.02
N VAL A 92 -3.36 -0.32 0.80
CA VAL A 92 -2.06 0.33 0.57
C VAL A 92 -0.89 -0.51 1.10
N THR A 93 -1.16 -1.63 1.80
CA THR A 93 -0.08 -2.54 2.17
C THR A 93 0.66 -3.00 0.93
N LEU A 94 1.96 -2.72 0.93
CA LEU A 94 2.88 -2.97 -0.17
C LEU A 94 2.77 -4.42 -0.71
N TRP A 95 2.29 -5.37 0.08
CA TRP A 95 2.14 -6.76 -0.33
C TRP A 95 0.93 -7.06 -1.23
N GLY A 96 -0.18 -6.32 -1.12
CA GLY A 96 -1.33 -6.48 -2.01
C GLY A 96 -0.93 -6.20 -3.47
N TYR A 97 -0.26 -5.08 -3.69
CA TYR A 97 0.27 -4.64 -4.99
C TYR A 97 1.42 -5.55 -5.49
N ARG A 98 2.29 -6.02 -4.59
CA ARG A 98 3.52 -6.77 -4.94
C ARG A 98 3.29 -8.20 -5.37
N THR A 99 2.57 -8.95 -4.54
CA THR A 99 2.60 -10.43 -4.58
C THR A 99 2.12 -11.01 -5.90
N ARG A 100 1.13 -10.39 -6.53
CA ARG A 100 0.63 -10.88 -7.80
C ARG A 100 1.48 -10.51 -8.99
N LEU A 101 2.02 -9.29 -9.03
CA LEU A 101 2.97 -8.92 -10.07
C LEU A 101 4.20 -9.83 -10.00
N TYR A 102 4.67 -10.18 -8.80
CA TYR A 102 5.72 -11.19 -8.62
C TYR A 102 5.32 -12.58 -9.12
N ARG A 103 4.06 -12.99 -8.93
CA ARG A 103 3.58 -14.28 -9.46
C ARG A 103 3.60 -14.33 -10.99
N ASN A 104 3.21 -13.23 -11.65
CA ASN A 104 3.10 -13.19 -13.10
C ASN A 104 4.44 -12.91 -13.80
N HIS A 105 5.26 -12.01 -13.24
CA HIS A 105 6.49 -11.51 -13.88
C HIS A 105 7.77 -11.94 -13.15
N GLY A 106 7.66 -12.76 -12.10
CA GLY A 106 8.80 -13.17 -11.29
C GLY A 106 9.52 -11.97 -10.64
N PRO A 107 10.84 -12.06 -10.41
CA PRO A 107 11.64 -10.97 -9.85
C PRO A 107 11.62 -9.69 -10.70
N ARG A 108 11.29 -9.77 -12.00
CA ARG A 108 11.18 -8.58 -12.87
C ARG A 108 10.06 -7.66 -12.41
N ALA A 109 9.08 -8.17 -11.65
CA ALA A 109 7.97 -7.40 -11.11
C ALA A 109 8.43 -6.18 -10.32
N VAL A 110 9.55 -6.25 -9.58
CA VAL A 110 10.06 -5.13 -8.75
C VAL A 110 10.25 -3.86 -9.57
N ARG A 111 10.55 -3.99 -10.87
CA ARG A 111 10.79 -2.86 -11.78
C ARG A 111 9.53 -2.02 -12.04
N MET A 112 8.35 -2.58 -11.81
CA MET A 112 7.08 -1.85 -11.93
C MET A 112 6.76 -1.04 -10.67
N PHE A 113 7.64 -1.06 -9.66
CA PHE A 113 7.48 -0.38 -8.39
C PHE A 113 8.57 0.68 -8.22
N GLY A 114 8.24 1.76 -7.50
CA GLY A 114 9.15 2.89 -7.30
C GLY A 114 8.86 4.09 -8.22
N GLY A 115 7.76 4.05 -8.96
CA GLY A 115 7.23 5.25 -9.63
C GLY A 115 6.79 6.31 -8.63
N PHE A 116 6.45 7.49 -9.15
CA PHE A 116 5.99 8.64 -8.36
C PHE A 116 4.77 8.31 -7.48
N GLY A 117 3.80 7.54 -8.00
CA GLY A 117 2.62 7.12 -7.23
C GLY A 117 2.95 6.30 -5.96
N THR A 118 4.04 5.51 -5.96
CA THR A 118 4.49 4.82 -4.73
C THR A 118 4.96 5.80 -3.67
N HIS A 119 5.66 6.88 -4.05
CA HIS A 119 6.13 7.89 -3.11
C HIS A 119 4.98 8.67 -2.50
N ILE A 120 3.99 9.09 -3.31
CA ILE A 120 2.77 9.74 -2.80
C ILE A 120 2.08 8.84 -1.78
N ARG A 121 1.87 7.55 -2.09
CA ARG A 121 1.24 6.61 -1.16
C ARG A 121 1.99 6.46 0.16
N LEU A 122 3.33 6.43 0.12
CA LEU A 122 4.16 6.38 1.32
C LEU A 122 4.04 7.67 2.14
N ILE A 123 4.04 8.83 1.49
CA ILE A 123 3.87 10.14 2.15
C ILE A 123 2.49 10.23 2.82
N VAL A 124 1.41 9.86 2.11
CA VAL A 124 0.05 9.89 2.65
C VAL A 124 -0.09 8.92 3.82
N SER A 125 0.43 7.69 3.70
CA SER A 125 0.39 6.70 4.78
C SER A 125 1.19 7.15 6.00
N LEU A 126 2.34 7.81 5.79
CA LEU A 126 3.13 8.42 6.85
C LEU A 126 2.36 9.56 7.54
N GLY A 127 1.73 10.44 6.76
CA GLY A 127 0.89 11.53 7.28
C GLY A 127 -0.27 11.03 8.15
N VAL A 128 -0.99 10.01 7.68
CA VAL A 128 -2.04 9.33 8.45
C VAL A 128 -1.49 8.71 9.74
N SER A 129 -0.29 8.12 9.69
CA SER A 129 0.32 7.50 10.88
C SER A 129 0.75 8.55 11.92
N ILE A 130 1.26 9.70 11.48
CA ILE A 130 1.62 10.84 12.33
C ILE A 130 0.35 11.44 12.97
N PHE A 131 -0.69 11.69 12.16
CA PHE A 131 -1.96 12.19 12.67
C PHE A 131 -2.58 11.20 13.67
N GLY A 132 -2.57 9.90 13.34
CA GLY A 132 -3.05 8.85 14.23
C GLY A 132 -2.30 8.84 15.57
N LEU A 133 -0.96 8.95 15.55
CA LEU A 133 -0.18 9.05 16.78
C LEU A 133 -0.62 10.25 17.63
N TRP A 134 -0.78 11.43 17.01
CA TRP A 134 -1.27 12.62 17.70
C TRP A 134 -2.69 12.41 18.27
N PHE A 135 -3.60 11.84 17.49
CA PHE A 135 -4.98 11.58 17.91
C PHE A 135 -5.02 10.66 19.14
N TRP A 136 -4.28 9.54 19.12
CA TRP A 136 -4.26 8.61 20.23
C TRP A 136 -3.50 9.13 21.45
N LEU A 137 -2.51 10.01 21.27
CA LEU A 137 -1.80 10.62 22.40
C LEU A 137 -2.59 11.77 23.04
N TYR A 138 -3.26 12.59 22.25
CA TYR A 138 -3.82 13.87 22.72
C TYR A 138 -5.28 14.05 22.34
N GLY A 139 -5.64 13.74 21.09
CA GLY A 139 -7.00 13.92 20.57
C GLY A 139 -8.06 13.21 21.41
N VAL A 140 -7.87 11.92 21.70
CA VAL A 140 -8.85 11.08 22.41
C VAL A 140 -9.04 11.46 23.88
N THR A 141 -8.08 12.15 24.51
CA THR A 141 -8.12 12.46 25.95
C THR A 141 -8.39 13.92 26.29
N GLY A 142 -8.64 14.78 25.30
CA GLY A 142 -9.11 16.14 25.58
C GLY A 142 -8.60 17.23 24.65
N SER A 143 -7.73 16.94 23.67
CA SER A 143 -7.40 17.96 22.67
C SER A 143 -8.50 18.16 21.63
N LEU A 144 -9.33 17.14 21.40
CA LEU A 144 -10.53 17.27 20.57
C LEU A 144 -11.78 17.39 21.45
N ARG A 145 -12.79 18.09 20.91
CA ARG A 145 -14.09 18.29 21.56
C ARG A 145 -14.76 16.93 21.83
N ALA A 146 -15.11 16.67 23.08
CA ALA A 146 -15.94 15.53 23.44
C ALA A 146 -17.39 15.81 23.04
N MET A 147 -18.14 14.77 22.68
CA MET A 147 -19.60 14.90 22.53
C MET A 147 -20.25 15.09 23.90
N GLY A 148 -21.29 15.92 23.98
CA GLY A 148 -22.02 16.15 25.22
C GLY A 148 -22.95 17.36 25.18
N PRO A 149 -23.60 17.72 26.29
CA PRO A 149 -24.66 18.74 26.30
C PRO A 149 -24.25 20.12 25.81
N ASP A 150 -22.95 20.43 25.95
CA ASP A 150 -22.36 21.73 25.59
C ASP A 150 -21.64 21.68 24.24
N ASP A 151 -21.89 20.66 23.42
CA ASP A 151 -21.26 20.53 22.10
C ASP A 151 -21.94 21.36 20.99
N GLY A 152 -22.91 22.19 21.36
CA GLY A 152 -23.51 23.17 20.46
C GLY A 152 -24.38 22.55 19.38
N THR A 153 -24.65 21.24 19.42
CA THR A 153 -25.66 20.62 18.56
C THR A 153 -27.06 20.95 19.09
N ASP A 154 -28.03 21.08 18.19
CA ASP A 154 -29.45 21.23 18.53
C ASP A 154 -30.25 20.05 17.95
N PRO A 155 -30.79 19.15 18.79
CA PRO A 155 -30.75 19.16 20.27
C PRO A 155 -29.36 18.83 20.83
N PRO A 156 -29.06 19.25 22.08
CA PRO A 156 -27.78 18.98 22.74
C PRO A 156 -27.62 17.48 23.02
N ASN A 157 -26.40 16.98 22.84
CA ASN A 157 -26.08 15.58 23.10
C ASN A 157 -26.19 15.24 24.60
N SER A 158 -26.54 13.99 24.94
CA SER A 158 -26.57 13.54 26.34
C SER A 158 -25.17 13.48 26.96
N ALA A 159 -25.07 13.60 28.28
CA ALA A 159 -23.81 13.36 29.02
C ALA A 159 -23.23 11.95 28.79
N ASP A 160 -24.08 10.97 28.48
CA ASP A 160 -23.66 9.60 28.16
C ASP A 160 -22.84 9.52 26.86
N CYS A 161 -22.97 10.50 25.97
CA CYS A 161 -22.19 10.60 24.73
C CYS A 161 -20.71 10.96 24.97
N GLY A 162 -20.35 11.41 26.18
CA GLY A 162 -18.98 11.77 26.52
C GLY A 162 -18.02 10.57 26.65
N VAL A 163 -18.56 9.35 26.80
CA VAL A 163 -17.74 8.14 26.90
C VAL A 163 -17.62 7.48 25.53
N LEU A 164 -16.42 7.53 24.96
CA LEU A 164 -16.14 6.96 23.65
C LEU A 164 -15.84 5.46 23.74
N TYR A 165 -16.54 4.66 22.94
CA TYR A 165 -16.31 3.24 22.78
C TYR A 165 -15.70 2.94 21.41
N THR A 166 -14.92 1.86 21.31
CA THR A 166 -14.40 1.32 20.06
C THR A 166 -14.58 -0.19 20.05
N PHE A 167 -14.73 -0.76 18.86
CA PHE A 167 -14.75 -2.21 18.70
C PHE A 167 -13.34 -2.77 18.58
N PHE A 168 -12.98 -3.67 19.50
CA PHE A 168 -11.76 -4.48 19.42
C PHE A 168 -12.12 -5.92 19.84
N PHE A 169 -13.03 -6.55 19.10
CA PHE A 169 -13.75 -7.80 19.43
C PHE A 169 -14.77 -7.70 20.57
N ALA A 170 -14.73 -6.64 21.37
CA ALA A 170 -15.73 -6.30 22.36
C ALA A 170 -15.96 -4.78 22.39
N LYS A 171 -16.99 -4.34 23.11
CA LYS A 171 -17.20 -2.92 23.44
C LYS A 171 -16.16 -2.51 24.47
N VAL A 172 -15.17 -1.73 24.04
CA VAL A 172 -14.07 -1.26 24.89
C VAL A 172 -14.02 0.26 24.87
N ARG A 173 -13.71 0.90 25.99
CA ARG A 173 -13.55 2.36 26.02
C ARG A 173 -12.30 2.76 25.24
N ALA A 174 -12.40 3.77 24.38
CA ALA A 174 -11.31 4.20 23.52
C ALA A 174 -10.13 4.82 24.30
N ASP A 175 -10.40 5.41 25.47
CA ASP A 175 -9.41 6.00 26.38
C ASP A 175 -8.66 4.97 27.25
N SER A 176 -9.03 3.69 27.16
CA SER A 176 -8.48 2.60 27.98
C SER A 176 -7.23 1.94 27.36
N GLY A 177 -6.97 0.66 27.68
CA GLY A 177 -5.82 -0.10 27.18
C GLY A 177 -5.67 -0.12 25.65
N VAL A 178 -6.78 0.00 24.92
CA VAL A 178 -6.79 0.04 23.44
C VAL A 178 -6.03 1.25 22.91
N ARG A 179 -6.01 2.37 23.63
CA ARG A 179 -5.21 3.56 23.29
C ARG A 179 -3.73 3.22 23.16
N PHE A 180 -3.17 2.51 24.15
CA PHE A 180 -1.74 2.13 24.14
C PHE A 180 -1.41 1.22 22.96
N TYR A 181 -2.31 0.28 22.63
CA TYR A 181 -2.16 -0.56 21.46
C TYR A 181 -2.06 0.27 20.17
N TYR A 182 -2.99 1.21 19.95
CA TYR A 182 -2.95 2.05 18.75
C TYR A 182 -1.75 3.00 18.70
N VAL A 183 -1.28 3.53 19.84
CA VAL A 183 -0.03 4.31 19.90
C VAL A 183 1.15 3.48 19.39
N ILE A 184 1.29 2.23 19.84
CA ILE A 184 2.35 1.32 19.39
C ILE A 184 2.23 1.04 17.88
N VAL A 185 1.01 0.80 17.39
CA VAL A 185 0.75 0.57 15.96
C VAL A 185 1.13 1.80 15.12
N CYS A 186 0.73 3.00 15.54
CA CYS A 186 1.05 4.26 14.86
C CYS A 186 2.57 4.52 14.85
N LEU A 187 3.27 4.33 15.98
CA LEU A 187 4.74 4.44 16.04
C LEU A 187 5.41 3.45 15.09
N SER A 188 4.94 2.19 15.08
CA SER A 188 5.46 1.16 14.18
C SER A 188 5.26 1.55 12.72
N CYS A 189 4.11 2.14 12.39
CA CYS A 189 3.81 2.62 11.04
C CYS A 189 4.65 3.83 10.64
N ILE A 190 4.90 4.77 11.54
CA ILE A 190 5.79 5.92 11.30
C ILE A 190 7.21 5.42 11.01
N LEU A 191 7.75 4.53 11.84
CA LEU A 191 9.07 3.95 11.62
C LEU A 191 9.12 3.20 10.28
N TRP A 192 8.08 2.40 9.99
CA TRP A 192 8.00 1.61 8.78
C TRP A 192 7.90 2.46 7.50
N PHE A 193 6.89 3.33 7.39
CA PHE A 193 6.67 4.18 6.22
C PHE A 193 7.74 5.26 6.09
N GLY A 194 8.24 5.81 7.22
CA GLY A 194 9.35 6.75 7.23
C GLY A 194 10.64 6.12 6.70
N THR A 195 10.98 4.92 7.16
CA THR A 195 12.15 4.17 6.64
C THR A 195 11.97 3.87 5.15
N MET A 196 10.80 3.40 4.73
CA MET A 196 10.49 3.13 3.33
C MET A 196 10.66 4.36 2.44
N LEU A 197 10.10 5.49 2.86
CA LEU A 197 10.18 6.76 2.15
C LEU A 197 11.62 7.28 2.08
N LEU A 198 12.38 7.15 3.17
CA LEU A 198 13.79 7.53 3.19
C LEU A 198 14.61 6.69 2.21
N VAL A 199 14.51 5.37 2.29
CA VAL A 199 15.27 4.47 1.41
C VAL A 199 14.85 4.65 -0.05
N SER A 200 13.54 4.84 -0.34
CA SER A 200 13.08 5.08 -1.71
C SER A 200 13.56 6.43 -2.26
N SER A 201 13.61 7.46 -1.42
CA SER A 201 14.12 8.79 -1.79
C SER A 201 15.63 8.75 -2.06
N LEU A 202 16.40 8.07 -1.21
CA LEU A 202 17.85 7.85 -1.44
C LEU A 202 18.10 7.05 -2.73
N ALA A 203 17.27 6.04 -3.00
CA ALA A 203 17.32 5.27 -4.24
C ALA A 203 17.02 6.14 -5.47
N ALA A 204 16.04 7.06 -5.36
CA ALA A 204 15.72 8.00 -6.42
C ALA A 204 16.89 8.96 -6.68
N LEU A 205 17.45 9.58 -5.62
CA LEU A 205 18.62 10.46 -5.72
C LEU A 205 19.82 9.76 -6.36
N ALA A 206 20.16 8.54 -5.90
CA ALA A 206 21.24 7.74 -6.49
C ALA A 206 20.96 7.35 -7.96
N SER A 207 19.70 7.25 -8.35
CA SER A 207 19.31 7.01 -9.74
C SER A 207 19.48 8.26 -10.60
N PHE A 208 19.17 9.45 -10.07
CA PHE A 208 19.43 10.72 -10.76
C PHE A 208 20.91 10.93 -11.04
N ASP A 209 21.80 10.64 -10.09
CA ASP A 209 23.25 10.74 -10.30
C ASP A 209 23.75 9.80 -11.42
N ARG A 210 23.18 8.58 -11.47
CA ARG A 210 23.48 7.64 -12.55
C ARG A 210 22.95 8.12 -13.89
N ILE A 211 21.73 8.64 -13.94
CA ILE A 211 21.17 9.20 -15.17
C ILE A 211 22.04 10.36 -15.66
N LYS A 212 22.43 11.28 -14.77
CA LYS A 212 23.30 12.42 -15.12
C LYS A 212 24.63 11.97 -15.73
N SER A 213 25.29 10.98 -15.12
CA SER A 213 26.54 10.44 -15.67
C SER A 213 26.32 9.71 -17.00
N LEU A 214 25.22 8.97 -17.18
CA LEU A 214 24.92 8.30 -18.45
C LEU A 214 24.59 9.28 -19.58
N VAL A 215 23.90 10.37 -19.27
CA VAL A 215 23.67 11.50 -20.19
C VAL A 215 25.00 12.07 -20.65
N GLU A 216 25.94 12.29 -19.72
CA GLU A 216 27.28 12.81 -20.00
C GLU A 216 28.10 11.87 -20.90
N TYR A 217 27.96 10.54 -20.75
CA TYR A 217 28.68 9.56 -21.55
C TYR A 217 27.97 9.14 -22.86
N SER A 218 26.81 9.72 -23.19
CA SER A 218 26.01 9.35 -24.38
C SER A 218 25.72 7.83 -24.52
N LYS A 219 25.77 7.08 -23.41
CA LYS A 219 25.55 5.62 -23.38
C LYS A 219 24.14 5.28 -22.91
N TRP A 220 23.14 5.80 -23.64
CA TRP A 220 21.72 5.59 -23.34
C TRP A 220 21.28 4.13 -23.43
N THR A 221 21.91 3.33 -24.28
CA THR A 221 21.51 1.95 -24.58
C THR A 221 21.83 0.94 -23.48
N SER A 222 22.59 1.31 -22.44
CA SER A 222 22.98 0.40 -21.35
C SER A 222 22.44 0.75 -19.98
N LEU A 223 21.27 1.39 -19.92
CA LEU A 223 20.45 1.50 -18.69
C LEU A 223 19.96 0.10 -18.26
N ASN A 224 20.89 -0.78 -17.93
CA ASN A 224 20.64 -2.09 -17.36
C ASN A 224 20.01 -1.87 -15.99
N ARG A 225 18.69 -1.85 -16.01
CA ARG A 225 17.79 -1.66 -14.87
C ARG A 225 18.21 -2.63 -13.78
N VAL A 226 18.54 -2.09 -12.60
CA VAL A 226 18.98 -2.83 -11.42
C VAL A 226 18.11 -4.09 -11.26
N LYS A 227 18.74 -5.26 -11.37
CA LYS A 227 18.06 -6.55 -11.21
C LYS A 227 17.84 -6.74 -9.71
N TYR A 228 16.59 -6.67 -9.28
CA TYR A 228 16.20 -6.99 -7.91
C TYR A 228 15.85 -8.47 -7.84
N ALA A 229 16.45 -9.17 -6.90
CA ALA A 229 16.04 -10.51 -6.54
C ALA A 229 15.72 -10.51 -5.04
N THR A 230 14.49 -10.91 -4.70
CA THR A 230 14.03 -11.02 -3.31
C THR A 230 14.64 -12.22 -2.60
N GLY A 231 15.18 -13.19 -3.36
CA GLY A 231 15.71 -14.45 -2.82
C GLY A 231 14.63 -15.46 -2.43
N PHE A 232 13.35 -15.17 -2.68
CA PHE A 232 12.27 -16.13 -2.44
C PHE A 232 12.13 -17.12 -3.59
N THR A 233 11.94 -18.38 -3.23
CA THR A 233 11.52 -19.43 -4.16
C THR A 233 10.09 -19.18 -4.63
N HIS A 234 9.74 -19.70 -5.81
CA HIS A 234 8.38 -19.60 -6.34
C HIS A 234 7.32 -20.22 -5.40
N LYS A 235 7.67 -21.30 -4.68
CA LYS A 235 6.79 -21.95 -3.70
C LYS A 235 6.52 -21.04 -2.49
N GLU A 236 7.56 -20.46 -1.90
CA GLU A 236 7.44 -19.50 -0.79
C GLU A 236 6.59 -18.30 -1.20
N LEU A 237 6.86 -17.72 -2.38
CA LEU A 237 6.11 -16.58 -2.89
C LEU A 237 4.62 -16.91 -3.11
N LYS A 238 4.30 -18.08 -3.66
CA LYS A 238 2.92 -18.55 -3.84
C LYS A 238 2.21 -18.73 -2.49
N PHE A 239 2.90 -19.27 -1.50
CA PHE A 239 2.37 -19.40 -0.14
C PHE A 239 2.09 -18.03 0.47
N MET A 240 3.07 -17.13 0.45
CA MET A 240 2.93 -15.77 0.97
C MET A 240 1.80 -15.01 0.28
N PHE A 241 1.67 -15.12 -1.05
CA PHE A 241 0.57 -14.53 -1.79
C PHE A 241 -0.79 -15.03 -1.31
N ASN A 242 -0.96 -16.35 -1.21
CA ASN A 242 -2.24 -16.93 -0.79
C ASN A 242 -2.60 -16.53 0.65
N PHE A 243 -1.62 -16.55 1.56
CA PHE A 243 -1.80 -16.13 2.95
C PHE A 243 -2.20 -14.66 3.01
N LEU A 244 -1.44 -13.76 2.38
CA LEU A 244 -1.69 -12.32 2.41
C LEU A 244 -3.00 -11.95 1.74
N ARG A 245 -3.40 -12.64 0.68
CA ARG A 245 -4.72 -12.48 0.07
C ARG A 245 -5.84 -12.77 1.06
N VAL A 246 -5.77 -13.88 1.79
CA VAL A 246 -6.81 -14.24 2.77
C VAL A 246 -6.78 -13.29 3.96
N ALA A 247 -5.60 -13.02 4.51
CA ALA A 247 -5.41 -12.09 5.63
C ALA A 247 -5.92 -10.68 5.29
N ASN A 248 -5.68 -10.21 4.06
CA ASN A 248 -6.16 -8.92 3.61
C ASN A 248 -7.69 -8.88 3.50
N LEU A 249 -8.33 -9.92 2.95
CA LEU A 249 -9.79 -9.96 2.92
C LEU A 249 -10.40 -9.94 4.32
N ILE A 250 -9.85 -10.76 5.24
CA ILE A 250 -10.26 -10.78 6.65
C ILE A 250 -10.09 -9.40 7.27
N TRP A 251 -8.97 -8.73 7.01
CA TRP A 251 -8.70 -7.39 7.52
C TRP A 251 -9.69 -6.35 7.00
N LEU A 252 -10.01 -6.36 5.70
CA LEU A 252 -10.99 -5.42 5.12
C LEU A 252 -12.39 -5.61 5.72
N ILE A 253 -12.81 -6.87 5.90
CA ILE A 253 -14.08 -7.19 6.56
C ILE A 253 -14.04 -6.73 8.02
N PHE A 254 -12.95 -7.02 8.73
CA PHE A 254 -12.76 -6.61 10.12
C PHE A 254 -12.79 -5.09 10.26
N ALA A 255 -12.15 -4.34 9.37
CA ALA A 255 -12.14 -2.88 9.38
C ALA A 255 -13.54 -2.30 9.15
N ALA A 256 -14.29 -2.84 8.17
CA ALA A 256 -15.67 -2.43 7.93
C ALA A 256 -16.56 -2.70 9.16
N VAL A 257 -16.51 -3.93 9.70
CA VAL A 257 -17.23 -4.30 10.93
C VAL A 257 -16.83 -3.40 12.10
N THR A 258 -15.54 -3.09 12.24
CA THR A 258 -15.05 -2.22 13.29
C THR A 258 -15.67 -0.83 13.21
N VAL A 259 -15.78 -0.25 12.02
CA VAL A 259 -16.46 1.04 11.82
C VAL A 259 -17.95 0.93 12.17
N GLU A 260 -18.68 -0.02 11.58
CA GLU A 260 -20.13 -0.18 11.79
C GLU A 260 -20.48 -0.41 13.27
N VAL A 261 -19.75 -1.31 13.93
CA VAL A 261 -19.99 -1.64 15.34
C VAL A 261 -19.59 -0.48 16.25
N THR A 262 -18.52 0.26 15.93
CA THR A 262 -18.14 1.46 16.68
C THR A 262 -19.21 2.54 16.58
N LEU A 263 -19.78 2.78 15.40
CA LEU A 263 -20.91 3.72 15.24
C LEU A 263 -22.11 3.30 16.09
N ASN A 264 -22.46 2.02 16.06
CA ASN A 264 -23.58 1.48 16.83
C ASN A 264 -23.33 1.56 18.35
N PHE A 265 -22.12 1.24 18.82
CA PHE A 265 -21.76 1.31 20.24
C PHE A 265 -21.77 2.71 20.84
N ASN A 266 -21.59 3.73 20.00
CA ASN A 266 -21.63 5.14 20.38
C ASN A 266 -22.95 5.82 19.96
N HIS A 267 -23.96 5.06 19.53
CA HIS A 267 -25.28 5.62 19.18
C HIS A 267 -25.24 6.72 18.10
N VAL A 268 -24.30 6.63 17.16
CA VAL A 268 -24.16 7.56 16.03
C VAL A 268 -25.12 7.14 14.92
N THR A 269 -26.42 7.34 15.12
CA THR A 269 -27.46 6.78 14.25
C THR A 269 -27.74 7.60 12.99
N GLY A 270 -27.50 8.92 13.00
CA GLY A 270 -27.81 9.79 11.85
C GLY A 270 -26.96 9.55 10.61
N VAL A 271 -25.83 8.85 10.74
CA VAL A 271 -24.98 8.47 9.59
C VAL A 271 -25.33 7.10 9.00
N LEU A 272 -26.26 6.35 9.60
CA LEU A 272 -26.62 4.99 9.19
C LEU A 272 -27.58 4.94 7.98
N GLY A 273 -28.12 6.08 7.54
CA GLY A 273 -29.03 6.16 6.39
C GLY A 273 -30.46 5.75 6.73
N GLY A 274 -30.96 6.19 7.88
CA GLY A 274 -32.36 6.02 8.25
C GLY A 274 -33.31 6.81 7.34
N ARG A 275 -34.62 6.59 7.51
CA ARG A 275 -35.67 7.22 6.67
C ARG A 275 -35.67 8.75 6.74
N HIS A 276 -35.19 9.31 7.85
CA HIS A 276 -35.15 10.75 8.11
C HIS A 276 -33.73 11.33 8.12
N ASP A 277 -32.72 10.51 8.41
CA ASP A 277 -31.34 10.95 8.65
C ASP A 277 -30.36 10.21 7.73
N GLY A 278 -29.47 10.94 7.05
CA GLY A 278 -28.45 10.35 6.18
C GLY A 278 -28.87 10.23 4.70
N ARG A 279 -29.55 11.25 4.16
CA ARG A 279 -29.82 11.32 2.72
C ARG A 279 -28.50 11.35 1.94
N LEU A 280 -28.35 10.40 1.02
CA LEU A 280 -27.26 10.35 0.02
C LEU A 280 -27.25 11.54 -0.96
N GLN A 281 -28.10 12.54 -0.75
CA GLN A 281 -28.26 13.69 -1.64
C GLN A 281 -27.16 14.73 -1.46
N LEU A 282 -26.50 14.77 -0.30
CA LEU A 282 -25.42 15.71 -0.05
C LEU A 282 -24.21 15.39 -0.94
N PRO A 283 -23.62 16.38 -1.64
CA PRO A 283 -22.47 16.16 -2.51
C PRO A 283 -21.29 15.48 -1.81
N GLY A 284 -21.06 15.81 -0.53
CA GLY A 284 -20.01 15.19 0.30
C GLY A 284 -20.16 13.68 0.47
N GLN A 285 -21.39 13.14 0.41
CA GLN A 285 -21.67 11.71 0.49
C GLN A 285 -21.83 11.06 -0.89
N LEU A 286 -22.49 11.76 -1.81
CA LEU A 286 -22.80 11.23 -3.14
C LEU A 286 -21.54 11.02 -3.97
N LEU A 287 -20.59 11.96 -3.93
CA LEU A 287 -19.37 11.87 -4.74
C LEU A 287 -18.50 10.66 -4.35
N PRO A 288 -18.13 10.45 -3.07
CA PRO A 288 -17.38 9.26 -2.68
C PRO A 288 -18.11 7.96 -3.00
N PHE A 289 -19.44 7.93 -2.79
CA PHE A 289 -20.26 6.78 -3.14
C PHE A 289 -20.18 6.43 -4.62
N LEU A 290 -20.42 7.40 -5.52
CA LEU A 290 -20.38 7.18 -6.96
C LEU A 290 -18.98 6.82 -7.45
N VAL A 291 -17.93 7.48 -6.95
CA VAL A 291 -16.54 7.16 -7.30
C VAL A 291 -16.20 5.73 -6.90
N GLY A 292 -16.54 5.32 -5.67
CA GLY A 292 -16.33 3.96 -5.18
C GLY A 292 -17.13 2.92 -5.99
N LEU A 293 -18.42 3.18 -6.20
CA LEU A 293 -19.32 2.28 -6.92
C LEU A 293 -18.92 2.10 -8.39
N PHE A 294 -18.69 3.18 -9.13
CA PHE A 294 -18.32 3.09 -10.54
C PHE A 294 -16.94 2.47 -10.73
N SER A 295 -15.98 2.76 -9.84
CA SER A 295 -14.68 2.09 -9.85
C SER A 295 -14.82 0.60 -9.61
N PHE A 296 -15.70 0.19 -8.70
CA PHE A 296 -16.00 -1.21 -8.44
C PHE A 296 -16.68 -1.90 -9.63
N VAL A 297 -17.71 -1.27 -10.22
CA VAL A 297 -18.41 -1.77 -11.41
C VAL A 297 -17.46 -1.90 -12.60
N LYS A 298 -16.56 -0.92 -12.81
CA LYS A 298 -15.51 -0.99 -13.85
C LYS A 298 -14.64 -2.24 -13.66
N ILE A 299 -14.19 -2.52 -12.43
CA ILE A 299 -13.36 -3.70 -12.14
C ILE A 299 -14.14 -5.00 -12.40
N LEU A 300 -15.42 -5.07 -12.01
CA LEU A 300 -16.28 -6.22 -12.28
C LEU A 300 -16.50 -6.42 -13.79
N TYR A 301 -16.72 -5.34 -14.53
CA TYR A 301 -16.88 -5.38 -15.98
C TYR A 301 -15.62 -5.90 -16.67
N GLN A 302 -14.45 -5.39 -16.31
CA GLN A 302 -13.18 -5.86 -16.86
C GLN A 302 -12.90 -7.33 -16.48
N LEU A 303 -13.28 -7.75 -15.26
CA LEU A 303 -13.19 -9.14 -14.83
C LEU A 303 -14.13 -10.04 -15.67
N PHE A 304 -15.36 -9.59 -15.92
CA PHE A 304 -16.32 -10.30 -16.76
C PHE A 304 -15.80 -10.40 -18.20
N LYS A 305 -15.33 -9.29 -18.78
CA LYS A 305 -14.73 -9.25 -20.12
C LYS A 305 -13.54 -10.19 -20.22
N ALA A 306 -12.64 -10.21 -19.23
CA ALA A 306 -11.49 -11.12 -19.23
C ALA A 306 -11.87 -12.60 -19.14
N LYS A 307 -13.00 -12.94 -18.50
CA LYS A 307 -13.46 -14.33 -18.33
C LYS A 307 -14.34 -14.82 -19.48
N TRP A 308 -15.23 -13.98 -19.99
CA TRP A 308 -16.24 -14.34 -21.00
C TRP A 308 -15.91 -13.87 -22.41
N GLY A 309 -15.08 -12.84 -22.57
CA GLY A 309 -14.64 -12.32 -23.88
C GLY A 309 -13.76 -13.28 -24.69
N GLY A 310 -13.55 -14.49 -24.20
CA GLY A 310 -12.95 -15.57 -24.96
C GLY A 310 -11.42 -15.60 -24.87
N ALA A 311 -10.91 -16.76 -24.51
CA ALA A 311 -9.53 -17.16 -24.74
C ALA A 311 -9.13 -17.15 -26.25
N GLY A 312 -10.01 -16.71 -27.16
CA GLY A 312 -9.78 -16.64 -28.60
C GLY A 312 -8.97 -15.42 -29.07
N GLU A 313 -8.96 -14.31 -28.33
CA GLU A 313 -8.14 -13.12 -28.71
C GLU A 313 -6.80 -13.03 -27.96
N ALA A 314 -6.61 -13.80 -26.89
CA ALA A 314 -5.36 -13.81 -26.12
C ALA A 314 -4.15 -14.37 -26.88
N ALA A 315 -4.35 -14.97 -28.06
CA ALA A 315 -3.27 -15.38 -28.97
C ALA A 315 -2.98 -14.36 -30.09
N ALA A 316 -3.85 -13.38 -30.32
CA ALA A 316 -3.70 -12.42 -31.43
C ALA A 316 -3.29 -11.01 -30.97
N GLY A 317 -3.58 -10.64 -29.72
CA GLY A 317 -3.23 -9.32 -29.18
C GLY A 317 -1.97 -9.36 -28.34
N ARG A 318 -0.79 -9.31 -28.98
CA ARG A 318 0.35 -8.60 -28.39
C ARG A 318 -0.23 -7.24 -27.99
N VAL A 319 -0.29 -6.96 -26.69
CA VAL A 319 -0.77 -5.66 -26.20
C VAL A 319 0.20 -4.62 -26.78
N GLU A 320 -0.15 -4.04 -27.93
CA GLU A 320 0.42 -2.76 -28.30
C GLU A 320 0.15 -1.84 -27.11
N PRO A 321 1.20 -1.18 -26.59
CA PRO A 321 1.03 -0.27 -25.48
C PRO A 321 -0.06 0.71 -25.88
N THR A 322 -1.19 0.63 -25.19
CA THR A 322 -2.31 1.54 -25.39
C THR A 322 -1.73 2.94 -25.34
N GLU A 323 -1.79 3.65 -26.48
CA GLU A 323 -1.50 5.07 -26.58
C GLU A 323 -2.20 5.75 -25.42
N VAL A 324 -1.40 6.13 -24.43
CA VAL A 324 -1.86 6.94 -23.32
C VAL A 324 -2.23 8.25 -23.99
N VAL A 325 -3.54 8.53 -24.07
CA VAL A 325 -4.08 9.80 -24.55
C VAL A 325 -3.21 10.90 -23.94
N GLU A 326 -2.49 11.55 -24.86
CA GLU A 326 -1.37 12.42 -24.62
C GLU A 326 -1.86 13.67 -23.88
N ALA A 327 -1.83 13.62 -22.54
CA ALA A 327 -1.76 14.85 -21.77
C ALA A 327 -0.41 15.47 -22.13
N MET A 328 -0.43 16.46 -23.03
CA MET A 328 0.64 17.34 -23.52
C MET A 328 1.88 17.37 -22.61
N VAL A 329 2.72 16.35 -22.74
CA VAL A 329 4.07 16.28 -22.17
C VAL A 329 4.95 16.13 -23.39
N ILE A 330 5.74 17.17 -23.65
CA ILE A 330 6.69 17.27 -24.76
C ILE A 330 7.57 16.00 -24.75
N SER A 331 7.26 15.05 -25.62
CA SER A 331 8.08 13.85 -25.84
C SER A 331 9.11 14.12 -26.95
N PRO A 332 10.38 13.69 -26.76
CA PRO A 332 11.38 13.74 -27.80
C PRO A 332 11.08 12.66 -28.87
N THR A 333 11.35 13.04 -30.12
CA THR A 333 11.11 12.33 -31.38
C THR A 333 11.37 10.82 -31.31
N GLU A 334 10.34 10.03 -31.64
CA GLU A 334 10.34 8.57 -31.63
C GLU A 334 11.08 8.02 -32.87
N SER A 335 12.23 7.39 -32.67
CA SER A 335 12.95 6.65 -33.71
C SER A 335 12.50 5.19 -33.71
N THR A 336 11.98 4.73 -34.84
CA THR A 336 11.57 3.37 -35.12
C THR A 336 12.78 2.42 -35.09
N PHE A 337 12.93 1.63 -34.02
CA PHE A 337 13.91 0.54 -33.96
C PHE A 337 13.22 -0.83 -34.10
N PRO A 338 13.78 -1.77 -34.88
CA PRO A 338 13.25 -3.12 -34.97
C PRO A 338 13.38 -3.85 -33.63
N ALA A 339 12.30 -4.54 -33.25
CA ALA A 339 12.26 -5.40 -32.07
C ALA A 339 13.05 -6.68 -32.34
N ASP A 340 14.37 -6.63 -32.17
CA ASP A 340 15.20 -7.84 -32.13
C ASP A 340 14.80 -8.66 -30.90
N GLU A 341 14.36 -9.89 -31.17
CA GLU A 341 14.02 -10.90 -30.18
C GLU A 341 15.31 -11.39 -29.52
N GLU A 342 15.85 -10.58 -28.62
CA GLU A 342 17.11 -10.83 -27.93
C GLU A 342 16.93 -12.03 -27.00
N SER A 343 17.35 -13.22 -27.47
CA SER A 343 17.43 -14.43 -26.68
C SER A 343 18.50 -14.26 -25.59
N GLU A 344 18.14 -13.62 -24.48
CA GLU A 344 19.01 -13.42 -23.32
C GLU A 344 19.61 -14.78 -22.93
N PRO A 345 20.95 -14.94 -22.85
CA PRO A 345 21.57 -16.22 -22.56
C PRO A 345 21.13 -16.71 -21.17
N LYS A 346 20.33 -17.79 -21.15
CA LYS A 346 19.76 -18.41 -19.94
C LYS A 346 20.78 -18.62 -18.81
N MET A 347 22.06 -18.79 -19.14
CA MET A 347 23.16 -19.05 -18.21
C MET A 347 23.45 -17.91 -17.20
N LEU A 348 23.37 -16.64 -17.60
CA LEU A 348 23.73 -15.52 -16.71
C LEU A 348 22.68 -15.26 -15.61
N SER A 349 21.40 -15.56 -15.89
CA SER A 349 20.33 -15.45 -14.89
C SER A 349 20.52 -16.45 -13.74
N SER A 350 20.96 -17.67 -14.07
CA SER A 350 21.12 -18.76 -13.10
C SER A 350 22.19 -18.47 -12.03
N ARG A 351 23.25 -17.74 -12.35
CA ARG A 351 24.35 -17.47 -11.42
C ARG A 351 24.04 -16.33 -10.45
N ALA A 352 23.30 -15.31 -10.89
CA ALA A 352 22.84 -14.27 -9.98
C ALA A 352 21.83 -14.83 -8.97
N ASP A 353 20.91 -15.67 -9.43
CA ASP A 353 19.87 -16.26 -8.58
C ASP A 353 20.44 -17.16 -7.48
N SER A 354 21.53 -17.89 -7.73
CA SER A 354 22.14 -18.77 -6.71
C SER A 354 22.70 -17.99 -5.51
N TYR A 355 23.26 -16.79 -5.72
CA TYR A 355 23.74 -15.94 -4.61
C TYR A 355 22.60 -15.43 -3.72
N PHE A 356 21.41 -15.20 -4.27
CA PHE A 356 20.27 -14.74 -3.48
C PHE A 356 19.64 -15.87 -2.65
N VAL A 357 19.68 -17.10 -3.14
CA VAL A 357 19.20 -18.29 -2.41
C VAL A 357 20.04 -18.58 -1.17
N ALA A 358 21.34 -18.24 -1.19
CA ALA A 358 22.24 -18.46 -0.06
C ALA A 358 22.00 -17.53 1.15
N ARG A 359 21.13 -16.51 1.04
CA ARG A 359 20.86 -15.58 2.14
C ARG A 359 20.00 -16.20 3.23
N SER A 360 20.30 -15.85 4.48
CA SER A 360 19.48 -16.26 5.62
C SER A 360 18.02 -15.82 5.44
N LEU A 361 17.10 -16.66 5.91
CA LEU A 361 15.65 -16.43 5.77
C LEU A 361 15.22 -15.05 6.30
N PRO A 362 15.69 -14.55 7.47
CA PRO A 362 15.34 -13.21 7.95
C PRO A 362 15.76 -12.09 7.00
N VAL A 363 16.91 -12.20 6.34
CA VAL A 363 17.38 -11.21 5.37
C VAL A 363 16.53 -11.25 4.10
N ARG A 364 16.14 -12.44 3.63
CA ARG A 364 15.23 -12.59 2.48
C ARG A 364 13.87 -11.96 2.77
N TYR A 365 13.33 -12.18 3.97
CA TYR A 365 12.14 -11.48 4.43
C TYR A 365 12.39 -9.97 4.47
N LEU A 366 13.41 -9.48 5.17
CA LEU A 366 13.70 -8.05 5.25
C LEU A 366 13.78 -7.39 3.87
N VAL A 367 14.46 -8.02 2.89
CA VAL A 367 14.57 -7.50 1.52
C VAL A 367 13.26 -7.60 0.74
N GLY A 368 12.47 -8.66 0.90
CA GLY A 368 11.14 -8.73 0.29
C GLY A 368 10.16 -7.71 0.86
N TRP A 369 10.29 -7.44 2.16
CA TRP A 369 9.53 -6.45 2.89
C TRP A 369 9.99 -5.03 2.51
N LEU A 370 11.31 -4.77 2.36
CA LEU A 370 11.96 -3.50 2.00
C LEU A 370 12.84 -3.66 0.73
N PRO A 371 12.26 -3.75 -0.49
CA PRO A 371 13.03 -4.05 -1.70
C PRO A 371 14.10 -3.02 -2.05
N TRP A 372 13.92 -1.76 -1.64
CA TRP A 372 14.93 -0.72 -1.82
C TRP A 372 16.19 -0.94 -0.97
N LEU A 373 16.11 -1.70 0.15
CA LEU A 373 17.33 -2.14 0.87
C LEU A 373 18.21 -3.00 -0.02
N GLY A 374 17.63 -3.73 -0.99
CA GLY A 374 18.39 -4.46 -1.99
C GLY A 374 19.36 -3.58 -2.79
N MET A 375 19.04 -2.29 -3.00
CA MET A 375 19.94 -1.34 -3.68
C MET A 375 21.11 -0.93 -2.79
N VAL A 376 20.85 -0.71 -1.51
CA VAL A 376 21.83 -0.23 -0.54
C VAL A 376 22.82 -1.35 -0.20
N VAL A 377 22.33 -2.59 -0.12
CA VAL A 377 23.11 -3.75 0.35
C VAL A 377 23.93 -4.40 -0.77
N HIS A 378 23.70 -4.10 -2.06
CA HIS A 378 24.38 -4.82 -3.14
C HIS A 378 25.89 -4.51 -3.23
N PRO A 379 26.79 -5.48 -2.97
CA PRO A 379 28.23 -5.23 -2.88
C PRO A 379 28.93 -5.06 -4.24
N ALA A 380 28.23 -5.28 -5.36
CA ALA A 380 28.79 -5.08 -6.70
C ALA A 380 29.19 -3.62 -6.99
N THR A 381 28.69 -2.65 -6.21
CA THR A 381 29.27 -1.30 -6.17
C THR A 381 30.40 -1.23 -5.15
N LYS A 382 31.49 -1.98 -5.36
CA LYS A 382 32.72 -1.91 -4.53
C LYS A 382 33.35 -0.50 -4.52
N LYS A 383 32.90 0.44 -5.37
CA LYS A 383 33.38 1.83 -5.42
C LYS A 383 32.49 2.87 -4.72
N SER A 384 31.32 2.48 -4.19
CA SER A 384 30.45 3.42 -3.47
C SER A 384 30.92 3.57 -2.01
N ARG A 385 31.23 4.78 -1.54
CA ARG A 385 31.59 5.04 -0.12
C ARG A 385 30.53 4.52 0.86
N LEU A 386 29.26 4.43 0.43
CA LEU A 386 28.15 3.95 1.25
C LEU A 386 28.21 2.43 1.49
N SER A 387 28.66 1.64 0.50
CA SER A 387 28.74 0.17 0.65
C SER A 387 29.84 -0.24 1.64
N ILE A 388 30.91 0.55 1.73
CA ILE A 388 32.00 0.36 2.71
C ILE A 388 31.51 0.61 4.14
N LEU A 389 30.66 1.62 4.36
CA LEU A 389 30.07 1.92 5.67
C LEU A 389 29.09 0.82 6.11
N VAL A 390 28.24 0.34 5.19
CA VAL A 390 27.26 -0.71 5.51
C VAL A 390 27.94 -2.06 5.77
N SER A 391 28.95 -2.46 5.00
CA SER A 391 29.63 -3.74 5.24
C SER A 391 30.38 -3.77 6.57
N ARG A 392 30.98 -2.64 6.98
CA ARG A 392 31.68 -2.52 8.27
C ARG A 392 30.72 -2.50 9.47
N GLY A 393 29.52 -1.94 9.32
CA GLY A 393 28.56 -1.81 10.42
C GLY A 393 27.63 -3.00 10.65
N THR A 394 27.37 -3.82 9.62
CA THR A 394 26.31 -4.86 9.68
C THR A 394 26.83 -6.29 9.80
N GLY A 395 28.14 -6.52 9.73
CA GLY A 395 28.71 -7.87 9.71
C GLY A 395 28.33 -8.70 8.46
N LEU A 396 27.69 -8.07 7.47
CA LEU A 396 27.46 -8.66 6.14
C LEU A 396 28.78 -8.61 5.35
N SER A 397 29.77 -9.38 5.80
CA SER A 397 31.00 -9.60 5.03
C SER A 397 30.62 -10.26 3.71
N ALA A 398 30.94 -9.57 2.61
CA ALA A 398 30.84 -10.17 1.29
C ALA A 398 31.77 -11.38 1.28
N VAL A 399 31.22 -12.58 1.12
CA VAL A 399 31.99 -13.77 0.73
C VAL A 399 32.73 -13.37 -0.53
N GLU A 400 34.06 -13.31 -0.46
CA GLU A 400 34.85 -13.04 -1.65
C GLU A 400 34.54 -14.15 -2.66
N PRO A 401 34.09 -13.82 -3.88
CA PRO A 401 34.03 -14.83 -4.92
C PRO A 401 35.45 -15.34 -5.10
N GLY A 402 35.65 -16.65 -4.83
CA GLY A 402 36.93 -17.32 -5.02
C GLY A 402 37.53 -16.94 -6.38
N SER A 403 38.83 -16.68 -6.39
CA SER A 403 39.52 -16.25 -7.59
C SER A 403 39.25 -17.28 -8.71
N PRO A 404 39.04 -16.82 -9.96
CA PRO A 404 38.78 -17.72 -11.08
C PRO A 404 39.94 -18.70 -11.39
N GLU A 405 41.09 -18.58 -10.73
CA GLU A 405 42.24 -19.48 -10.89
C GLU A 405 42.05 -20.88 -10.24
N GLU A 406 41.09 -21.07 -9.34
CA GLU A 406 40.91 -22.35 -8.65
C GLU A 406 40.01 -23.37 -9.40
N LEU A 407 39.45 -22.99 -10.56
CA LEU A 407 38.49 -23.83 -11.31
C LEU A 407 39.05 -24.46 -12.60
N ASP A 408 40.30 -24.16 -12.99
CA ASP A 408 40.98 -24.80 -14.13
C ASP A 408 41.72 -26.10 -13.73
N ALA A 409 41.65 -26.53 -12.47
CA ALA A 409 42.29 -27.76 -11.99
C ALA A 409 41.41 -29.02 -12.09
N LEU A 410 40.51 -29.11 -13.08
CA LEU A 410 39.81 -30.36 -13.41
C LEU A 410 40.66 -31.16 -14.41
N PRO A 411 41.16 -32.36 -14.03
CA PRO A 411 42.00 -33.15 -14.92
C PRO A 411 41.18 -33.64 -16.12
N THR A 412 41.58 -33.20 -17.30
CA THR A 412 41.11 -33.73 -18.58
C THR A 412 41.54 -35.18 -18.69
N LYS A 413 40.62 -36.10 -18.39
CA LYS A 413 40.80 -37.54 -18.58
C LYS A 413 40.82 -37.82 -20.09
N ARG A 414 42.02 -37.81 -20.67
CA ARG A 414 42.28 -38.13 -22.08
C ARG A 414 42.13 -39.64 -22.26
N GLU A 415 41.02 -40.04 -22.86
CA GLU A 415 40.73 -41.43 -23.20
C GLU A 415 41.51 -41.80 -24.48
N ASN A 416 42.63 -42.51 -24.30
CA ASN A 416 43.38 -43.11 -25.41
C ASN A 416 42.63 -44.33 -25.93
N ARG A 417 42.07 -44.25 -27.14
CA ARG A 417 41.82 -45.43 -27.99
C ARG A 417 43.07 -45.69 -28.82
N MET A 418 43.77 -46.78 -28.55
CA MET A 418 44.69 -47.41 -29.51
C MET A 418 43.96 -48.57 -30.19
N GLY A 419 44.11 -48.64 -31.51
CA GLY A 419 43.98 -49.86 -32.29
C GLY A 419 45.34 -50.54 -32.45
#